data_AF-A0A960VD94-F1
#
_entry.id   AF-A0A960VD94-F1
#
_cell.length_a   1.000
_cell.length_b   1.000
_cell.length_c   1.000
_cell.angle_alpha   90.00
_cell.angle_beta   90.00
_cell.angle_gamma   90.00
#
_symmetry.space_group_name_H-M   'P 1'
#
loop_
_entity.id
_entity.type
_entity.pdbx_description
1 polymer ?
#
loop_
_entity_poly.entity_id
_entity_poly.type
_entity_poly.pdbx_seq_one_letter_code
_entity_poly.pdbx_strand_id
1 'polypeptide(L)' 'MSELHKKTTYFDKETLDAIEYVSKKKDWSLTQTVSNWLKGLLTDSEIKEAKNEARKKNETDKQN' A
#
# COMPACT_ATOMS: atom_id res chain seq x y z
N MET A 1 -27.84 2.26 15.99
CA MET A 1 -26.67 1.51 15.49
C MET A 1 -26.24 2.20 14.21
N SER A 2 -25.10 2.89 14.22
CA SER A 2 -24.69 3.71 13.07
C SER A 2 -24.39 2.84 11.86
N GLU A 3 -24.95 3.25 10.73
CA GLU A 3 -24.64 2.73 9.40
C GLU A 3 -23.13 2.82 9.16
N LEU A 4 -22.50 1.66 9.03
CA LEU A 4 -21.07 1.56 8.76
C LEU A 4 -20.85 1.92 7.29
N HIS A 5 -20.59 3.20 7.03
CA HIS A 5 -20.27 3.70 5.69
C HIS A 5 -19.00 3.01 5.16
N LYS A 6 -19.16 2.05 4.26
CA LYS A 6 -18.04 1.49 3.49
C LYS A 6 -17.62 2.55 2.45
N LYS A 7 -16.46 3.17 2.66
CA LYS A 7 -15.83 4.04 1.65
C LYS A 7 -14.93 3.20 0.76
N THR A 8 -15.20 3.21 -0.54
CA THR A 8 -14.31 2.65 -1.56
C THR A 8 -13.38 3.74 -2.06
N THR A 9 -12.07 3.50 -2.01
CA THR A 9 -11.05 4.43 -2.52
C THR A 9 -10.31 3.76 -3.68
N TYR A 10 -10.16 4.47 -4.79
CA TYR A 10 -9.39 4.01 -5.94
C TYR A 10 -7.97 4.52 -5.85
N PHE A 11 -7.02 3.61 -6.03
CA PHE A 11 -5.59 3.90 -6.13
C PHE A 11 -5.06 3.36 -7.45
N ASP A 12 -4.05 4.01 -8.02
CA ASP A 12 -3.32 3.45 -9.15
C ASP A 12 -2.58 2.15 -8.74
N LYS A 13 -2.24 1.32 -9.73
CA LYS A 13 -1.62 0.02 -9.49
C LYS A 13 -0.31 0.13 -8.70
N GLU A 14 0.53 1.12 -9.01
CA GLU A 14 1.81 1.29 -8.31
C GLU A 14 1.60 1.61 -6.83
N THR A 15 0.62 2.45 -6.52
CA THR A 15 0.23 2.76 -5.15
C THR A 15 -0.34 1.52 -4.44
N LEU A 16 -1.16 0.71 -5.10
CA LEU A 16 -1.67 -0.55 -4.54
C LEU A 16 -0.55 -1.53 -4.21
N ASP A 17 0.40 -1.72 -5.13
CA ASP A 17 1.53 -2.63 -4.93
C ASP A 17 2.43 -2.15 -3.77
N ALA A 18 2.61 -0.82 -3.64
CA ALA A 18 3.33 -0.23 -2.50
C ALA A 18 2.59 -0.45 -1.17
N ILE A 19 1.26 -0.25 -1.13
CA ILE A 19 0.44 -0.53 0.05
C ILE A 19 0.54 -2.01 0.45
N GLU A 20 0.46 -2.92 -0.52
CA GLU A 20 0.58 -4.36 -0.28
C GLU A 20 1.97 -4.73 0.25
N TYR A 21 3.02 -4.13 -0.31
CA TYR A 21 4.39 -4.32 0.16
C TYR A 21 4.55 -3.88 1.63
N VAL A 22 4.10 -2.68 1.98
CA VAL A 22 4.19 -2.16 3.37
C VAL A 22 3.35 -3.02 4.32
N SER A 23 2.15 -3.40 3.90
CA SER A 23 1.25 -4.29 4.65
C SER A 23 1.96 -5.60 5.01
N LYS A 24 2.60 -6.27 4.04
CA LYS A 24 3.37 -7.50 4.29
C LYS A 24 4.60 -7.26 5.14
N LYS A 25 5.36 -6.18 4.90
CA LYS A 25 6.61 -5.88 5.62
C LYS A 25 6.37 -5.55 7.10
N LYS A 26 5.25 -4.90 7.43
CA LYS A 26 4.90 -4.46 8.78
C LYS A 26 3.90 -5.39 9.49
N ASP A 27 3.46 -6.45 8.82
CA ASP A 27 2.39 -7.35 9.26
C ASP A 27 1.11 -6.59 9.65
N TRP A 28 0.74 -5.62 8.82
CA TRP A 28 -0.46 -4.80 9.00
C TRP A 28 -1.53 -5.18 8.00
N SER A 29 -2.80 -5.01 8.37
CA SER A 29 -3.89 -5.10 7.39
C SER A 29 -3.80 -3.98 6.35
N LEU A 30 -4.27 -4.22 5.12
CA LEU A 30 -4.30 -3.20 4.06
C LEU A 30 -5.03 -1.91 4.51
N THR A 31 -6.11 -2.05 5.27
CA THR A 31 -6.87 -0.90 5.79
C THR A 31 -6.05 -0.10 6.80
N GLN A 32 -5.30 -0.78 7.69
CA GLN A 32 -4.40 -0.12 8.63
C GLN A 32 -3.25 0.58 7.92
N THR A 33 -2.66 -0.05 6.90
CA THR A 33 -1.61 0.55 6.07
C THR A 33 -2.12 1.80 5.34
N VAL A 34 -3.29 1.74 4.70
CA VAL A 34 -3.90 2.91 4.05
C VAL A 34 -4.24 3.98 5.08
N SER A 35 -4.81 3.62 6.23
CA SER A 35 -5.12 4.58 7.30
C SER A 35 -3.84 5.26 7.82
N ASN A 36 -2.75 4.53 8.01
CA ASN A 36 -1.49 5.10 8.49
C ASN A 36 -0.85 6.00 7.43
N TRP A 37 -0.94 5.60 6.15
CA TRP A 37 -0.47 6.42 5.04
C TRP A 37 -1.24 7.76 4.94
N LEU A 38 -2.57 7.71 4.96
CA LEU A 38 -3.42 8.90 4.89
C LEU A 38 -3.27 9.82 6.10
N LYS A 39 -2.87 9.27 7.26
CA LYS A 39 -2.53 10.05 8.46
C LYS A 39 -1.11 10.63 8.43
N GLY A 40 -0.32 10.37 7.39
CA GLY A 40 1.07 10.81 7.30
C GLY A 40 2.01 10.10 8.30
N LEU A 41 1.61 8.92 8.79
CA LEU A 41 2.40 8.13 9.75
C LEU A 41 3.42 7.21 9.04
N LEU A 42 3.35 7.13 7.71
CA LEU A 42 4.39 6.55 6.88
C LEU A 42 5.26 7.67 6.34
N THR A 43 6.58 7.51 6.49
CA THR A 43 7.53 8.50 5.95
C THR A 43 7.58 8.43 4.43
N ASP A 44 7.90 9.54 3.77
CA ASP A 44 8.10 9.58 2.31
C ASP A 44 9.14 8.55 1.84
N SER A 45 10.17 8.31 2.66
CA SER A 45 11.18 7.28 2.43
C SER A 45 10.60 5.87 2.40
N GLU A 46 9.71 5.52 3.34
CA GLU A 46 9.07 4.21 3.39
C GLU A 46 8.14 3.98 2.20
N ILE A 47 7.40 5.00 1.77
CA ILE A 47 6.54 4.92 0.58
C ILE A 47 7.38 4.79 -0.69
N LYS A 48 8.48 5.56 -0.79
CA LYS A 48 9.40 5.49 -1.94
C LYS A 48 10.09 4.14 -2.03
N GLU A 49 10.54 3.58 -0.90
CA GLU A 49 11.10 2.24 -0.83
C GLU A 49 10.06 1.19 -1.25
N ALA A 50 8.84 1.27 -0.72
CA ALA A 50 7.76 0.36 -1.06
C ALA A 50 7.42 0.38 -2.55
N LYS A 51 7.36 1.57 -3.17
CA LYS A 51 7.16 1.72 -4.62
C LYS A 51 8.29 1.08 -5.43
N ASN A 52 9.54 1.28 -5.02
CA ASN A 52 10.69 0.70 -5.73
C ASN A 52 10.71 -0.83 -5.64
N GLU A 53 10.44 -1.37 -4.45
CA GLU A 53 10.40 -2.82 -4.22
C GLU A 53 9.20 -3.49 -4.93
N ALA A 54 8.04 -2.82 -4.94
CA ALA A 54 6.89 -3.21 -5.76
C ALA A 54 7.22 -3.23 -7.26
N ARG A 55 7.92 -2.20 -7.78
CA ARG A 55 8.35 -2.15 -9.19
C ARG A 55 9.31 -3.29 -9.55
N LYS A 56 10.28 -3.60 -8.69
CA LYS A 56 11.21 -4.73 -8.92
C LYS A 56 10.49 -6.07 -9.05
N LYS A 57 9.52 -6.36 -8.18
CA LYS A 57 8.72 -7.60 -8.28
C LYS A 57 7.92 -7.67 -9.57
N ASN A 58 7.26 -6.58 -9.96
CA ASN A 58 6.52 -6.50 -11.21
C ASN A 58 7.42 -6.64 -12.45
N GLU A 59 8.70 -6.26 -12.36
CA GLU A 59 9.67 -6.47 -13.44
C GLU A 59 10.11 -7.94 -13.52
N THR A 60 10.28 -8.61 -12.38
CA THR A 60 10.60 -10.05 -12.30
C THR A 60 9.44 -10.93 -12.79
N ASP A 61 8.19 -10.60 -12.47
CA ASP A 61 7.00 -11.34 -12.95
C ASP A 61 6.74 -11.16 -14.46
N LYS A 62 7.19 -10.07 -15.09
CA LYS A 62 7.03 -9.85 -16.55
C LYS A 62 8.02 -10.63 -17.41
N GLN A 63 9.10 -11.12 -16.82
CA GLN A 63 10.15 -11.86 -17.52
C GLN A 63 9.94 -13.38 -17.47
N ASN A 64 8.92 -13.87 -16.75
CA ASN A 64 8.67 -15.28 -16.50
C ASN A 64 7.45 -15.82 -17.25
#